data_AF-A0A6N6MP62-F1
#
_entry.id   AF-A0A6N6MP62-F1
#
_cell.length_a   1.000
_cell.length_b   1.000
_cell.length_c   1.000
_cell.angle_alpha   90.00
_cell.angle_beta   90.00
_cell.angle_gamma   90.00
#
_symmetry.space_group_name_H-M   'P 1'
#
loop_
_entity.id
_entity.type
_entity.pdbx_description
1 polymer ?
#
loop_
_entity_poly.entity_id
_entity_poly.type
_entity_poly.pdbx_seq_one_letter_code
_entity_poly.pdbx_strand_id
1 'polypeptide(L)'
;MLQFAALWLLLSGIYLLFAGTLSLTETAAAVLCGLLAAIWTRCAGDPGEIRFRLRPDLFRPVLRAASELPGQTFSVGLRLAKAAVRGGSGGSALTAASSTLSRFSLADSNPEARADRAVGILAASLAPRSYVVRLDPERGIVVMHDLSVRSESGTAA
;
A
#
# COMPACT_ATOMS: atom_id res chain seq x y z
N MET A 1 -22.01 -4.45 -15.37
CA MET A 1 -22.58 -5.40 -14.39
C MET A 1 -21.50 -6.21 -13.67
N LEU A 2 -20.54 -6.83 -14.38
CA LEU A 2 -19.45 -7.62 -13.79
C LEU A 2 -18.69 -6.92 -12.65
N GLN A 3 -18.29 -5.66 -12.85
CA GLN A 3 -17.54 -4.88 -11.86
C GLN A 3 -18.33 -4.62 -10.56
N PHE A 4 -19.64 -4.45 -10.66
CA PHE A 4 -20.51 -4.29 -9.49
C PHE A 4 -20.64 -5.61 -8.73
N ALA A 5 -20.83 -6.72 -9.44
CA ALA A 5 -20.86 -8.04 -8.82
C ALA A 5 -19.51 -8.36 -8.14
N ALA A 6 -18.39 -8.02 -8.76
CA ALA A 6 -17.06 -8.19 -8.17
C ALA A 6 -16.87 -7.34 -6.91
N LEU A 7 -17.29 -6.06 -6.93
CA LEU A 7 -17.23 -5.19 -5.76
C LEU A 7 -18.15 -5.67 -4.63
N TRP A 8 -19.36 -6.09 -4.97
CA TRP A 8 -20.32 -6.67 -4.03
C TRP A 8 -19.75 -7.92 -3.35
N LEU A 9 -19.25 -8.88 -4.14
CA LEU A 9 -18.62 -10.10 -3.62
C LEU A 9 -17.41 -9.79 -2.74
N LEU A 10 -16.57 -8.84 -3.16
CA LEU A 10 -15.41 -8.42 -2.39
C LEU A 10 -15.82 -7.84 -1.03
N LEU A 11 -16.81 -6.94 -1.00
CA LEU A 11 -17.27 -6.29 0.24
C LEU A 11 -17.97 -7.28 1.17
N SER A 12 -18.82 -8.16 0.63
CA SER A 12 -19.43 -9.24 1.41
C SER A 12 -18.38 -10.22 1.95
N GLY A 13 -17.36 -10.55 1.16
CA GLY A 13 -16.25 -11.40 1.58
C GLY A 13 -15.41 -10.77 2.69
N ILE A 14 -15.10 -9.47 2.56
CA ILE A 14 -14.42 -8.70 3.62
C ILE A 14 -15.25 -8.73 4.90
N TYR A 15 -16.57 -8.50 4.81
CA TYR A 15 -17.45 -8.56 5.98
C TYR A 15 -17.34 -9.93 6.69
N LEU A 16 -17.49 -11.03 5.95
CA LEU A 16 -17.40 -12.38 6.53
C LEU A 16 -16.03 -12.67 7.14
N LEU A 17 -14.96 -12.19 6.52
CA LEU A 17 -13.61 -12.30 7.06
C LEU A 17 -13.49 -11.59 8.42
N PHE A 18 -14.08 -10.40 8.56
CA PHE A 18 -14.10 -9.66 9.82
C PHE A 18 -15.06 -10.25 10.86
N ALA A 19 -16.19 -10.81 10.43
CA ALA A 19 -17.14 -11.49 11.31
C ALA A 19 -16.54 -12.76 11.94
N GLY A 20 -15.55 -13.37 11.28
CA GLY A 20 -14.81 -14.53 11.80
C GLY A 20 -15.64 -15.80 11.96
N THR A 21 -16.92 -15.79 11.56
CA THR A 21 -17.85 -16.91 11.67
C THR A 21 -18.71 -17.04 10.41
N LEU A 22 -19.02 -18.27 10.03
CA LEU A 22 -19.90 -18.59 8.91
C LEU A 22 -21.21 -19.14 9.46
N SER A 23 -22.18 -18.25 9.66
CA SER A 23 -23.56 -18.60 10.01
C SER A 23 -24.52 -18.08 8.94
N LEU A 24 -25.74 -18.61 8.92
CA LEU A 24 -26.78 -18.12 8.01
C LEU A 24 -27.09 -16.63 8.23
N THR A 25 -27.07 -16.18 9.48
CA THR A 25 -27.33 -14.78 9.84
C THR A 25 -26.20 -13.87 9.39
N GLU A 26 -24.95 -14.27 9.61
CA GLU A 26 -23.76 -13.49 9.17
C GLU A 26 -23.67 -13.45 7.64
N THR A 27 -24.01 -14.54 6.97
CA THR A 27 -24.01 -14.59 5.50
C THR A 27 -25.09 -13.66 4.93
N ALA A 28 -26.29 -13.64 5.51
CA ALA A 28 -27.34 -12.72 5.10
C ALA A 28 -26.94 -11.25 5.36
N ALA A 29 -26.34 -10.96 6.51
CA ALA A 29 -25.82 -9.63 6.83
C ALA A 29 -24.72 -9.21 5.85
N ALA A 30 -23.77 -10.10 5.54
CA ALA A 30 -22.71 -9.84 4.57
C ALA A 30 -23.25 -9.50 3.18
N VAL A 31 -24.26 -10.24 2.71
CA VAL A 31 -24.91 -9.99 1.42
C VAL A 31 -25.58 -8.62 1.40
N LEU A 32 -26.36 -8.28 2.44
CA LEU A 32 -27.09 -7.02 2.53
C LEU A 32 -26.15 -5.81 2.69
N CYS A 33 -25.19 -5.89 3.61
CA CYS A 33 -24.19 -4.86 3.84
C CYS A 33 -23.31 -4.65 2.60
N GLY A 34 -22.87 -5.74 1.96
CA GLY A 34 -22.12 -5.66 0.70
C GLY A 34 -22.94 -5.01 -0.42
N LEU A 35 -24.23 -5.31 -0.51
CA LEU A 35 -25.12 -4.72 -1.53
C LEU A 35 -25.29 -3.22 -1.29
N LEU A 36 -25.59 -2.83 -0.05
CA LEU A 36 -25.72 -1.43 0.36
C LEU A 36 -24.44 -0.66 0.10
N ALA A 37 -23.27 -1.21 0.45
CA ALA A 37 -21.99 -0.58 0.19
C ALA A 37 -21.65 -0.48 -1.32
N ALA A 38 -21.98 -1.51 -2.11
CA ALA A 38 -21.81 -1.46 -3.56
C ALA A 38 -22.75 -0.43 -4.24
N ILE A 39 -23.96 -0.24 -3.70
CA ILE A 39 -24.88 0.82 -4.15
C ILE A 39 -24.36 2.18 -3.72
N TRP A 40 -23.94 2.32 -2.46
CA TRP A 40 -23.38 3.56 -1.91
C TRP A 40 -22.19 4.06 -2.73
N THR A 41 -21.25 3.17 -3.08
CA THR A 41 -20.09 3.53 -3.91
C THR A 41 -20.46 3.97 -5.33
N ARG A 42 -21.64 3.59 -5.84
CA ARG A 42 -22.19 4.12 -7.10
C ARG A 42 -22.88 5.46 -6.91
N CYS A 43 -23.59 5.66 -5.82
CA CYS A 43 -24.37 6.87 -5.56
C CYS A 43 -23.52 8.02 -5.00
N ALA A 44 -22.50 7.72 -4.20
CA ALA A 44 -21.60 8.70 -3.59
C ALA A 44 -20.52 9.21 -4.57
N GLY A 45 -20.48 8.70 -5.79
CA GLY A 45 -19.56 9.15 -6.83
C GLY A 45 -20.13 10.29 -7.67
N ASP A 46 -20.24 11.51 -7.11
CA ASP A 46 -20.01 12.75 -7.88
C ASP A 46 -19.91 14.01 -6.99
N PRO A 47 -18.82 14.79 -7.14
CA PRO A 47 -18.86 15.90 -8.10
C PRO A 47 -17.65 15.96 -9.06
N GLY A 48 -17.13 14.82 -9.50
CA GLY A 48 -16.17 14.74 -10.59
C GLY A 48 -16.05 13.34 -11.22
N GLU A 49 -17.08 12.87 -11.93
CA GLU A 49 -17.16 11.81 -12.96
C GLU A 49 -16.35 10.51 -12.81
N ILE A 50 -15.80 10.18 -11.64
CA ILE A 50 -14.91 9.02 -11.49
C ILE A 50 -15.69 7.85 -10.91
N ARG A 51 -16.15 6.98 -11.82
CA ARG A 51 -16.69 5.66 -11.47
C ARG A 51 -15.59 4.83 -10.82
N PHE A 52 -15.85 4.30 -9.61
CA PHE A 52 -14.94 3.41 -8.88
C PHE A 52 -14.62 2.16 -9.71
N ARG A 53 -13.47 2.12 -10.40
CA ARG A 53 -13.00 0.97 -11.19
C ARG A 53 -11.97 0.16 -10.41
N LEU A 54 -12.35 -1.05 -10.02
CA LEU A 54 -11.42 -2.08 -9.55
C LEU A 54 -10.48 -2.44 -10.70
N ARG A 55 -9.23 -1.95 -10.65
CA ARG A 55 -8.18 -2.32 -11.60
C ARG A 55 -7.26 -3.33 -10.92
N PRO A 56 -7.27 -4.61 -11.31
CA PRO A 56 -6.45 -5.64 -10.68
C PRO A 56 -4.94 -5.32 -10.78
N ASP A 57 -4.54 -4.60 -11.83
CA ASP A 57 -3.14 -4.16 -12.01
C ASP A 57 -2.62 -3.27 -10.88
N LEU A 58 -3.50 -2.53 -10.18
CA LEU A 58 -3.11 -1.71 -9.04
C LEU A 58 -2.79 -2.55 -7.80
N PHE A 59 -3.32 -3.77 -7.69
CA PHE A 59 -3.04 -4.65 -6.55
C PHE A 59 -1.77 -5.47 -6.74
N ARG A 60 -1.27 -5.61 -7.97
CA ARG A 60 -0.09 -6.43 -8.27
C ARG A 60 1.16 -6.01 -7.47
N PRO A 61 1.51 -4.71 -7.31
CA PRO A 61 2.62 -4.28 -6.47
C PRO A 61 2.42 -4.65 -4.99
N VAL A 62 1.19 -4.48 -4.48
CA VAL A 62 0.83 -4.79 -3.08
C VAL A 62 0.91 -6.28 -2.82
N LEU A 63 0.37 -7.11 -3.71
CA LEU A 63 0.44 -8.57 -3.61
C LEU A 63 1.88 -9.07 -3.69
N ARG A 64 2.70 -8.50 -4.58
CA ARG A 64 4.11 -8.84 -4.67
C ARG A 64 4.85 -8.47 -3.39
N ALA A 65 4.66 -7.24 -2.89
CA ALA A 65 5.23 -6.81 -1.61
C ALA A 65 4.79 -7.74 -0.47
N ALA A 66 3.49 -8.09 -0.42
CA ALA A 66 2.93 -9.00 0.57
C ALA A 66 3.53 -10.42 0.51
N SER A 67 3.77 -10.95 -0.70
CA SER A 67 4.41 -12.26 -0.87
C SER A 67 5.87 -12.28 -0.43
N GLU A 68 6.56 -11.14 -0.51
CA GLU A 68 7.95 -11.01 -0.09
C GLU A 68 8.07 -10.70 1.42
N LEU A 69 6.97 -10.34 2.10
CA LEU A 69 6.93 -9.99 3.53
C LEU A 69 7.58 -11.06 4.42
N PRO A 70 7.27 -12.37 4.34
CA PRO A 70 7.77 -13.32 5.33
C PRO A 70 9.30 -13.44 5.29
N GLY A 71 9.87 -13.56 4.09
CA GLY A 71 11.31 -13.67 3.89
C GLY A 71 12.05 -12.37 4.24
N GLN A 72 11.51 -11.23 3.82
CA GLN A 72 12.11 -9.93 4.14
C GLN A 72 12.01 -9.62 5.64
N THR A 73 10.90 -9.95 6.31
CA THR A 73 10.72 -9.79 7.76
C THR A 73 11.73 -10.64 8.52
N PHE A 74 11.92 -11.90 8.12
CA PHE A 74 12.91 -12.77 8.76
C PHE A 74 14.35 -12.24 8.58
N SER A 75 14.71 -11.79 7.36
CA SER A 75 16.03 -11.21 7.10
C SER A 75 16.26 -9.91 7.89
N VAL A 76 15.25 -9.06 8.02
CA VAL A 76 15.33 -7.81 8.78
C VAL A 76 15.45 -8.11 10.27
N GLY A 77 14.62 -9.02 10.79
CA GLY A 77 14.70 -9.50 12.17
C GLY A 77 16.07 -10.08 12.53
N LEU A 78 16.67 -10.88 11.66
CA LEU A 78 18.02 -11.42 11.87
C LEU A 78 19.10 -10.32 11.88
N ARG A 79 18.96 -9.29 11.03
CA ARG A 79 19.89 -8.15 11.01
C ARG A 79 19.75 -7.27 12.23
N LEU A 80 18.52 -6.99 12.67
CA LEU A 80 18.23 -6.28 13.91
C LEU A 80 18.76 -7.05 15.13
N ALA A 81 18.55 -8.36 15.20
CA ALA A 81 19.08 -9.19 16.28
C ALA A 81 20.62 -9.16 16.30
N LYS A 82 21.28 -9.27 15.14
CA LYS A 82 22.74 -9.12 15.04
C LYS A 82 23.22 -7.72 15.42
N ALA A 83 22.50 -6.67 15.03
CA ALA A 83 22.83 -5.29 15.35
C ALA A 83 22.64 -4.99 16.84
N ALA A 84 21.61 -5.57 17.48
CA ALA A 84 21.37 -5.47 18.92
C ALA A 84 22.50 -6.15 19.73
N VAL A 85 23.00 -7.30 19.25
CA VAL A 85 24.11 -8.02 19.90
C VAL A 85 25.48 -7.37 19.64
N ARG A 86 25.70 -6.76 18.47
CA ARG A 86 27.00 -6.19 18.06
C ARG A 86 27.11 -4.67 18.14
N GLY A 87 26.05 -3.96 18.53
CA GLY A 87 26.03 -2.49 18.70
C GLY A 87 26.12 -1.70 17.39
N GLY A 88 25.23 -1.95 16.42
CA GLY A 88 25.19 -1.24 15.14
C GLY A 88 23.99 -0.29 14.99
N SER A 89 24.14 0.82 14.26
CA SER A 89 23.04 1.65 13.79
C SER A 89 22.42 1.05 12.52
N GLY A 90 21.09 0.90 12.52
CA GLY A 90 20.33 0.28 11.43
C GLY A 90 19.67 1.32 10.54
N GLY A 91 20.25 1.54 9.35
CA GLY A 91 19.59 2.20 8.24
C GLY A 91 20.13 3.58 7.84
N SER A 92 19.69 4.05 6.68
CA SER A 92 20.04 5.36 6.13
C SER A 92 18.90 5.92 5.27
N ALA A 93 18.88 7.24 5.10
CA ALA A 93 17.96 7.91 4.20
C ALA A 93 18.47 7.80 2.75
N LEU A 94 17.62 7.31 1.86
CA LEU A 94 17.85 7.23 0.44
C LEU A 94 16.91 8.20 -0.29
N THR A 95 17.45 8.95 -1.24
CA THR A 95 16.65 9.75 -2.16
C THR A 95 16.51 9.00 -3.47
N ALA A 96 15.29 8.73 -3.90
CA ALA A 96 14.99 8.09 -5.18
C ALA A 96 14.06 8.96 -6.04
N ALA A 97 14.08 8.73 -7.36
CA ALA A 97 13.14 9.36 -8.26
C ALA A 97 11.71 8.89 -7.98
N SER A 98 10.71 9.77 -8.08
CA SER A 98 9.31 9.42 -7.83
C SER A 98 8.75 8.37 -8.78
N SER A 99 9.37 8.19 -9.95
CA SER A 99 9.05 7.14 -10.91
C SER A 99 9.19 5.72 -10.34
N THR A 100 9.96 5.57 -9.25
CA THR A 100 10.07 4.31 -8.51
C THR A 100 8.79 3.93 -7.76
N LEU A 101 7.92 4.90 -7.48
CA LEU A 101 6.69 4.71 -6.71
C LEU A 101 5.43 4.87 -7.56
N SER A 102 5.42 5.80 -8.51
CA SER A 102 4.26 6.07 -9.34
C SER A 102 4.64 6.25 -10.79
N ARG A 103 3.74 5.85 -11.67
CA ARG A 103 3.86 6.09 -13.12
C ARG A 103 3.55 7.55 -13.49
N PHE A 104 2.89 8.28 -12.61
CA PHE A 104 2.55 9.68 -12.81
C PHE A 104 3.54 10.58 -12.08
N SER A 105 3.67 11.83 -12.57
CA SER A 105 4.41 12.86 -11.87
C SER A 105 3.79 13.11 -10.48
N LEU A 106 4.62 13.44 -9.47
CA LEU A 106 4.12 13.86 -8.17
C LEU A 106 3.28 15.14 -8.23
N ALA A 107 3.57 16.01 -9.21
CA ALA A 107 2.83 17.25 -9.45
C ALA A 107 1.46 17.01 -10.10
N ASP A 108 1.20 15.80 -10.62
CA ASP A 108 -0.07 15.50 -11.26
C ASP A 108 -1.18 15.43 -10.21
N SER A 109 -2.14 16.36 -10.28
CA SER A 109 -3.23 16.47 -9.32
C SER A 109 -4.43 15.62 -9.68
N ASN A 110 -4.40 14.92 -10.82
CA ASN A 110 -5.49 14.10 -11.29
C ASN A 110 -5.79 12.95 -10.29
N PRO A 111 -7.06 12.54 -10.13
CA PRO A 111 -7.41 11.54 -9.12
C PRO A 111 -6.79 10.15 -9.35
N GLU A 112 -6.53 9.76 -10.60
CA GLU A 112 -5.87 8.49 -10.93
C GLU A 112 -4.40 8.49 -10.47
N ALA A 113 -3.70 9.61 -10.66
CA ALA A 113 -2.34 9.85 -10.21
C ALA A 113 -2.26 9.86 -8.68
N ARG A 114 -3.25 10.44 -7.99
CA ARG A 114 -3.34 10.35 -6.53
C ARG A 114 -3.48 8.91 -6.05
N ALA A 115 -4.33 8.12 -6.71
CA ALA A 115 -4.53 6.71 -6.37
C ALA A 115 -3.29 5.86 -6.65
N ASP A 116 -2.66 5.99 -7.81
CA ASP A 116 -1.42 5.27 -8.17
C ASP A 116 -0.28 5.63 -7.19
N ARG A 117 -0.13 6.91 -6.82
CA ARG A 117 0.80 7.33 -5.76
C ARG A 117 0.49 6.72 -4.41
N ALA A 118 -0.76 6.75 -3.96
CA ALA A 118 -1.14 6.17 -2.67
C ALA A 118 -0.82 4.67 -2.59
N VAL A 119 -1.10 3.94 -3.67
CA VAL A 119 -0.77 2.51 -3.79
C VAL A 119 0.75 2.30 -3.78
N GLY A 120 1.51 3.10 -4.54
CA GLY A 120 2.97 3.04 -4.57
C GLY A 120 3.60 3.29 -3.21
N ILE A 121 3.17 4.34 -2.51
CA ILE A 121 3.61 4.68 -1.14
C ILE A 121 3.29 3.54 -0.18
N LEU A 122 2.07 3.01 -0.23
CA LEU A 122 1.66 1.89 0.62
C LEU A 122 2.53 0.66 0.36
N ALA A 123 2.75 0.29 -0.90
CA ALA A 123 3.59 -0.85 -1.25
C ALA A 123 5.05 -0.66 -0.79
N ALA A 124 5.61 0.54 -0.95
CA ALA A 124 6.96 0.84 -0.52
C ALA A 124 7.12 0.91 1.00
N SER A 125 6.09 1.34 1.74
CA SER A 125 6.08 1.37 3.20
C SER A 125 5.74 0.03 3.84
N LEU A 126 5.06 -0.87 3.11
CA LEU A 126 4.87 -2.27 3.51
C LEU A 126 6.15 -3.10 3.29
N ALA A 127 7.08 -2.66 2.45
CA ALA A 127 8.33 -3.38 2.23
C ALA A 127 9.15 -3.42 3.53
N PRO A 128 9.48 -4.59 4.10
CA PRO A 128 10.13 -4.67 5.41
C PRO A 128 11.48 -3.97 5.54
N ARG A 129 12.09 -3.63 4.40
CA ARG A 129 13.42 -3.02 4.33
C ARG A 129 13.37 -1.50 4.22
N SER A 130 12.26 -0.93 3.77
CA SER A 130 12.18 0.50 3.49
C SER A 130 10.82 1.08 3.80
N TYR A 131 10.76 2.36 4.10
CA TYR A 131 9.49 3.09 4.13
C TYR A 131 9.65 4.51 3.61
N VAL A 132 8.57 5.05 3.07
CA VAL A 132 8.55 6.42 2.53
C VAL A 132 8.43 7.40 3.70
N VAL A 133 9.38 8.34 3.80
CA VAL A 133 9.41 9.38 4.85
C VAL A 133 8.77 10.65 4.34
N ARG A 134 9.13 11.07 3.12
CA ARG A 134 8.69 12.33 2.56
C ARG A 134 8.62 12.26 1.03
N LEU A 135 7.58 12.88 0.49
CA LEU A 135 7.44 13.16 -0.94
C LEU A 135 7.82 14.62 -1.17
N ASP A 136 8.60 14.90 -2.22
CA ASP A 136 8.90 16.25 -2.65
C ASP A 136 8.37 16.45 -4.08
N PRO A 137 7.15 17.00 -4.22
CA PRO A 137 6.51 17.11 -5.52
C PRO A 137 7.17 18.14 -6.44
N GLU A 138 7.83 19.17 -5.89
CA GLU A 138 8.53 20.18 -6.68
C GLU A 138 9.78 19.62 -7.35
N ARG A 139 10.48 18.72 -6.65
CA ARG A 139 11.71 18.10 -7.13
C ARG A 139 11.48 16.74 -7.79
N GLY A 140 10.27 16.18 -7.74
CA GLY A 140 9.97 14.86 -8.28
C GLY A 140 10.74 13.73 -7.58
N ILE A 141 11.10 13.92 -6.31
CA ILE A 141 11.88 12.96 -5.54
C ILE A 141 11.08 12.42 -4.37
N VAL A 142 11.45 11.21 -3.96
CA VAL A 142 10.93 10.58 -2.75
C VAL A 142 12.07 10.19 -1.84
N VAL A 143 11.94 10.59 -0.58
CA VAL A 143 12.87 10.24 0.50
C VAL A 143 12.34 9.00 1.18
N MET A 144 13.13 7.93 1.13
CA MET A 144 12.85 6.66 1.77
C MET A 144 13.88 6.40 2.86
N HIS A 145 13.50 5.72 3.93
CA HIS A 145 14.43 5.22 4.92
C HIS A 145 14.63 3.73 4.65
N ASP A 146 15.86 3.28 4.42
CA ASP A 146 16.20 1.87 4.20
C ASP A 146 16.98 1.33 5.40
N LEU A 147 16.47 0.27 6.02
CA LEU A 147 17.03 -0.41 7.20
C LEU A 147 18.26 -1.27 6.88
N SER A 148 18.58 -1.45 5.60
CA SER A 148 19.68 -2.30 5.12
C SER A 148 20.91 -1.56 4.61
N VAL A 149 20.81 -0.25 4.39
CA VAL A 149 21.94 0.59 4.01
C VAL A 149 22.59 1.12 5.28
N ARG A 150 23.89 0.83 5.47
CA ARG A 150 24.69 1.43 6.54
C ARG A 150 24.79 2.92 6.22
N SER A 151 24.41 3.79 7.17
CA SER A 151 24.67 5.22 7.03
C SER A 151 26.18 5.42 6.93
N GLU A 152 26.69 5.71 5.74
CA GLU A 152 28.00 6.34 5.55
C GLU A 152 27.89 7.82 5.94
N SER A 153 27.49 8.09 7.18
CA SER A 153 27.58 9.41 7.78
C SER A 153 28.75 9.38 8.73
N GLY A 154 29.95 9.37 8.14
CA GLY A 154 31.22 9.44 8.83
C GLY A 154 32.31 9.91 7.85
N THR A 155 32.60 11.21 7.92
CA THR A 155 33.83 11.90 7.47
C THR A 155 33.85 12.56 6.08
N ALA A 156 33.62 13.90 6.07
CA ALA A 156 34.35 14.98 5.36
C ALA A 156 33.39 16.18 5.19
N ALA A 157 33.61 17.38 5.71
CA ALA A 157 34.78 18.06 6.27
C ALA A 157 34.34 19.02 7.39
#